data_AF-A0A158NIQ7-F1
#
_entry.id   AF-A0A158NIQ7-F1
#
_cell.length_a   1.000
_cell.length_b   1.000
_cell.length_c   1.000
_cell.angle_alpha   90.00
_cell.angle_beta   90.00
_cell.angle_gamma   90.00
#
_symmetry.space_group_name_H-M   'P 1'
#
loop_
_entity.id
_entity.type
_entity.pdbx_description
1 polymer ?
#
loop_
_entity_poly.entity_id
_entity_poly.type
_entity_poly.pdbx_seq_one_letter_code
_entity_poly.pdbx_strand_id
1 'polypeptide(L)'
;MTMENDEKPDEIEMFREIQFVTGSRYKGMWNAINKTGIGRYVTPYKVVIEGEFRDGMLHGHGSMYWPRGQRMDAVWNRGKMEQRRYTFADGLSYRENDWDYCTYPDRRFYKCVVNGLKPAGEVLKTNDQPTKIIPPFCYDSGTGIFDLNSNCVTSYHNCKKVLKIPTAIESAWIKNNCRKGWSEPTGHREWLHEYWQSADFATLSRVSQDNDAGIWWQRLTEFARYSSTDVMNKN
;
A
#
# COMPACT_ATOMS: atom_id res chain seq x y z
N MET A 1 14.43 13.47 60.82
CA MET A 1 14.69 13.16 59.40
C MET A 1 13.48 12.40 58.89
N THR A 2 12.42 13.15 58.58
CA THR A 2 11.15 12.58 58.09
C THR A 2 11.33 12.26 56.63
N MET A 3 11.16 10.98 56.27
CA MET A 3 11.09 10.56 54.88
C MET A 3 9.79 11.11 54.29
N GLU A 4 9.91 12.04 53.35
CA GLU A 4 8.81 12.40 52.46
C GLU A 4 8.62 11.24 51.48
N ASN A 5 7.60 10.43 51.72
CA ASN A 5 7.06 9.53 50.71
C ASN A 5 6.34 10.39 49.67
N ASP A 6 7.05 10.71 48.59
CA ASP A 6 6.48 11.21 47.34
C ASP A 6 5.68 10.08 46.66
N GLU A 7 4.51 9.75 47.21
CA GLU A 7 3.49 9.01 46.46
C GLU A 7 2.95 9.94 45.38
N LYS A 8 3.44 9.77 44.15
CA LYS A 8 2.86 10.42 42.96
C LYS A 8 1.37 10.08 42.93
N PRO A 9 0.46 11.07 42.84
CA PRO A 9 -0.95 10.79 42.73
C PRO A 9 -1.18 9.95 41.48
N ASP A 10 -1.89 8.84 41.62
CA ASP A 10 -2.27 7.96 40.53
C ASP A 10 -2.98 8.80 39.45
N GLU A 11 -2.27 9.13 38.36
CA GLU A 11 -2.89 9.74 37.19
C GLU A 11 -3.93 8.74 36.70
N ILE A 12 -5.21 9.05 36.89
CA ILE A 12 -6.32 8.20 36.45
C ILE A 12 -6.30 8.21 34.91
N GLU A 13 -5.60 7.25 34.32
CA GLU A 13 -5.59 7.03 32.89
C GLU A 13 -6.94 6.46 32.48
N MET A 14 -7.72 7.26 31.76
CA MET A 14 -9.04 6.89 31.29
C MET A 14 -9.01 6.59 29.80
N PHE A 15 -9.57 5.44 29.40
CA PHE A 15 -9.83 5.16 28.00
C PHE A 15 -11.05 5.96 27.52
N ARG A 16 -10.88 6.82 26.51
CA ARG A 16 -11.96 7.65 25.96
C ARG A 16 -11.97 7.65 24.43
N GLU A 17 -13.17 7.78 23.88
CA GLU A 17 -13.41 8.06 22.47
C GLU A 17 -13.97 9.47 22.33
N ILE A 18 -13.26 10.34 21.60
CA ILE A 18 -13.61 11.75 21.42
C ILE A 18 -13.66 12.06 19.92
N GLN A 19 -14.75 12.69 19.50
CA GLN A 19 -14.85 13.33 18.20
C GLN A 19 -14.63 14.82 18.34
N PHE A 20 -13.66 15.36 17.62
CA PHE A 20 -13.35 16.78 17.63
C PHE A 20 -14.22 17.51 16.62
N VAL A 21 -14.48 18.79 16.89
CA VAL A 21 -15.23 19.68 15.98
C VAL A 21 -14.56 19.80 14.60
N THR A 22 -13.24 19.61 14.54
CA THR A 22 -12.46 19.57 13.30
C THR A 22 -12.74 18.35 12.41
N GLY A 23 -13.57 17.40 12.88
CA GLY A 23 -13.88 16.16 12.17
C GLY A 23 -12.87 15.04 12.42
N SER A 24 -11.84 15.27 13.23
CA SER A 24 -10.94 14.19 13.67
C SER A 24 -11.56 13.40 14.83
N ARG A 25 -11.08 12.17 15.03
CA ARG A 25 -11.53 11.29 16.10
C ARG A 25 -10.33 10.69 16.80
N TYR A 26 -10.37 10.60 18.12
CA TYR A 26 -9.35 9.91 18.90
C TYR A 26 -10.01 8.85 19.77
N LYS A 27 -9.38 7.69 19.88
CA LYS A 27 -9.76 6.60 20.77
C LYS A 27 -8.51 6.08 21.45
N GLY A 28 -8.39 6.23 22.76
CA GLY A 28 -7.17 5.86 23.47
C GLY A 28 -7.16 6.32 24.92
N MET A 29 -6.00 6.23 25.55
CA MET A 29 -5.81 6.65 26.94
C MET A 29 -5.68 8.17 27.04
N TRP A 30 -6.22 8.72 28.13
CA TRP A 30 -6.18 10.13 28.46
C TRP A 30 -5.79 10.28 29.92
N ASN A 31 -4.88 11.20 30.20
CA ASN A 31 -4.71 11.73 31.55
C ASN A 31 -5.63 12.96 31.73
N ALA A 32 -5.52 13.63 32.87
CA ALA A 32 -6.39 14.76 33.21
C ALA A 32 -6.33 15.94 32.21
N ILE A 33 -5.26 16.03 31.41
CA ILE A 33 -4.97 17.19 30.55
C ILE A 33 -4.94 16.79 29.08
N ASN A 34 -4.27 15.69 28.74
CA ASN A 34 -3.83 15.34 27.39
C ASN A 34 -3.98 13.83 27.08
N LYS A 35 -3.74 13.48 25.80
CA LYS A 35 -3.65 12.09 25.34
C LYS A 35 -2.37 11.46 25.88
N THR A 36 -2.48 10.25 26.41
CA THR A 36 -1.35 9.46 26.92
C THR A 36 -1.47 8.01 26.45
N GLY A 37 -0.44 7.19 26.69
CA GLY A 37 -0.47 5.76 26.42
C GLY A 37 -0.78 5.40 24.98
N ILE A 38 -1.42 4.26 24.76
CA ILE A 38 -1.74 3.77 23.42
C ILE A 38 -3.03 4.42 22.93
N GLY A 39 -3.00 4.93 21.70
CA GLY A 39 -4.15 5.58 21.09
C GLY A 39 -4.25 5.39 19.58
N ARG A 40 -5.45 5.64 19.09
CA ARG A 40 -5.83 5.64 17.68
C ARG A 40 -6.45 6.98 17.32
N TYR A 41 -5.78 7.73 16.47
CA TYR A 41 -6.23 9.02 15.96
C TYR A 41 -6.60 8.91 14.48
N VAL A 42 -7.81 9.31 14.12
CA VAL A 42 -8.30 9.41 12.75
C VAL A 42 -8.39 10.88 12.38
N THR A 43 -7.59 11.28 11.39
CA THR A 43 -7.61 12.63 10.83
C THR A 43 -8.87 12.88 9.99
N PRO A 44 -9.24 14.15 9.71
CA PRO A 44 -10.36 14.47 8.83
C PRO A 44 -10.18 13.92 7.40
N TYR A 45 -8.94 13.74 6.97
CA TYR A 45 -8.57 13.15 5.67
C TYR A 45 -8.55 11.61 5.69
N LYS A 46 -9.12 10.98 6.72
CA LYS A 46 -9.20 9.52 6.91
C LYS A 46 -7.84 8.81 7.06
N VAL A 47 -6.75 9.54 7.25
CA VAL A 47 -5.47 8.95 7.68
C VAL A 47 -5.63 8.51 9.13
N VAL A 48 -5.28 7.26 9.40
CA VAL A 48 -5.31 6.64 10.73
C VAL A 48 -3.90 6.65 11.28
N ILE A 49 -3.75 7.07 12.53
CA ILE A 49 -2.50 7.06 13.27
C ILE A 49 -2.74 6.20 14.51
N GLU A 50 -1.93 5.18 14.70
CA GLU A 50 -1.95 4.29 15.85
C GLU A 50 -0.58 4.30 16.50
N GLY A 51 -0.52 4.42 17.82
CA GLY A 51 0.77 4.43 18.49
C GLY A 51 0.68 4.96 19.91
N GLU A 52 1.85 5.17 20.47
CA GLU A 52 2.02 5.73 21.80
C GLU A 52 1.94 7.27 21.78
N PHE A 53 1.27 7.82 22.79
CA PHE A 53 1.09 9.24 23.00
C PHE A 53 1.66 9.62 24.37
N ARG A 54 2.31 10.77 24.42
CA ARG A 54 2.81 11.39 25.65
C ARG A 54 2.65 12.89 25.54
N ASP A 55 2.07 13.50 26.58
CA ASP A 55 1.79 14.94 26.64
C ASP A 55 1.00 15.45 25.41
N GLY A 56 0.09 14.62 24.89
CA GLY A 56 -0.74 14.95 23.73
C GLY A 56 -0.06 14.78 22.37
N MET A 57 1.22 14.42 22.34
CA MET A 57 2.02 14.22 21.13
C MET A 57 2.34 12.74 20.90
N LEU A 58 2.63 12.35 19.66
CA LEU A 58 3.16 11.02 19.37
C LEU A 58 4.55 10.86 20.00
N HIS A 59 4.76 9.73 20.66
CA HIS A 59 6.02 9.36 21.30
C HIS A 59 6.19 7.84 21.20
N GLY A 60 7.41 7.30 21.22
CA GLY A 60 7.63 5.87 21.09
C GLY A 60 7.29 5.34 19.70
N HIS A 61 6.70 4.14 19.60
CA HIS A 61 6.36 3.53 18.33
C HIS A 61 4.98 3.97 17.82
N GLY A 62 4.89 4.26 16.52
CA GLY A 62 3.61 4.58 15.89
C GLY A 62 3.57 4.27 14.40
N SER A 63 2.39 3.91 13.93
CA SER A 63 2.08 3.57 12.54
C SER A 63 1.03 4.52 11.99
N MET A 64 1.23 4.97 10.76
CA MET A 64 0.27 5.76 10.00
C MET A 64 -0.23 4.98 8.79
N TYR A 65 -1.54 5.00 8.58
CA TYR A 65 -2.23 4.30 7.50
C TYR A 65 -3.01 5.29 6.66
N TRP A 66 -2.73 5.30 5.36
CA TRP A 66 -3.45 6.13 4.40
C TRP A 66 -4.62 5.37 3.78
N PRO A 67 -5.70 6.06 3.36
CA PRO A 67 -6.88 5.42 2.79
C PRO A 67 -6.62 4.57 1.54
N ARG A 68 -5.51 4.82 0.84
CA ARG A 68 -5.11 4.07 -0.35
C ARG A 68 -4.23 2.86 -0.05
N GLY A 69 -4.07 2.48 1.23
CA GLY A 69 -3.37 1.27 1.67
C GLY A 69 -1.89 1.46 1.98
N GLN A 70 -1.34 2.67 1.82
CA GLN A 70 0.02 2.94 2.23
C GLN A 70 0.15 2.92 3.74
N ARG A 71 1.31 2.51 4.22
CA ARG A 71 1.63 2.41 5.64
C ARG A 71 2.99 3.06 5.90
N MET A 72 3.12 3.72 7.03
CA MET A 72 4.42 4.18 7.51
C MET A 72 4.57 3.87 8.98
N ASP A 73 5.59 3.11 9.31
CA ASP A 73 5.98 2.79 10.68
C ASP A 73 7.11 3.73 11.07
N ALA A 74 7.01 4.34 12.24
CA ALA A 74 7.99 5.31 12.70
C ALA A 74 8.20 5.26 14.21
N VAL A 75 9.39 5.72 14.61
CA VAL A 75 9.73 6.02 16.00
C VAL A 75 9.63 7.53 16.19
N TRP A 76 8.89 7.92 17.21
CA TRP A 76 8.52 9.30 17.50
C TRP A 76 9.12 9.75 18.82
N ASN A 77 9.61 10.99 18.84
CA ASN A 77 10.09 11.64 20.05
C ASN A 77 9.52 13.05 20.15
N ARG A 78 8.51 13.22 21.02
CA ARG A 78 7.81 14.51 21.24
C ARG A 78 7.29 15.09 19.93
N GLY A 79 6.61 14.26 19.15
CA GLY A 79 6.04 14.60 17.84
C GLY A 79 7.05 14.68 16.68
N LYS A 80 8.36 14.56 16.93
CA LYS A 80 9.37 14.48 15.86
C LYS A 80 9.59 13.04 15.43
N MET A 81 9.65 12.82 14.13
CA MET A 81 9.90 11.51 13.53
C MET A 81 11.40 11.28 13.40
N GLU A 82 11.95 10.29 14.10
CA GLU A 82 13.39 10.00 14.09
C GLU A 82 13.72 8.89 13.09
N GLN A 83 12.99 7.78 13.16
CA GLN A 83 13.12 6.65 12.24
C GLN A 83 11.80 6.42 11.52
N ARG A 84 11.87 6.02 10.25
CA ARG A 84 10.69 5.74 9.43
C ARG A 84 10.93 4.62 8.45
N ARG A 85 9.89 3.81 8.23
CA ARG A 85 9.79 2.83 7.16
C ARG A 85 8.47 3.04 6.45
N TYR A 86 8.54 3.38 5.18
CA TYR A 86 7.36 3.55 4.35
C TYR A 86 7.12 2.28 3.53
N THR A 87 5.88 1.82 3.50
CA THR A 87 5.42 0.66 2.74
C THR A 87 4.32 1.12 1.79
N PHE A 88 4.53 0.87 0.50
CA PHE A 88 3.56 1.13 -0.55
C PHE A 88 2.32 0.25 -0.38
N ALA A 89 1.22 0.61 -1.05
CA ALA A 89 -0.06 -0.08 -0.92
C ALA A 89 -0.03 -1.54 -1.42
N ASP A 90 0.96 -1.88 -2.25
CA ASP A 90 1.22 -3.23 -2.75
C ASP A 90 2.12 -4.07 -1.84
N GLY A 91 2.63 -3.49 -0.75
CA GLY A 91 3.53 -4.14 0.22
C GLY A 91 5.02 -3.88 -0.03
N LEU A 92 5.39 -3.24 -1.15
CA LEU A 92 6.79 -2.90 -1.41
C LEU A 92 7.28 -1.92 -0.33
N SER A 93 8.42 -2.20 0.30
CA SER A 93 9.02 -1.28 1.28
C SER A 93 9.95 -0.31 0.57
N TYR A 94 9.78 0.99 0.83
CA TYR A 94 10.67 2.02 0.33
C TYR A 94 12.07 1.87 0.92
N ARG A 95 13.10 2.03 0.08
CA ARG A 95 14.50 2.09 0.48
C ARG A 95 15.12 3.33 -0.14
N GLU A 96 15.82 4.10 0.67
CA GLU A 96 16.53 5.31 0.22
C GLU A 96 17.78 4.93 -0.60
N ASN A 97 18.48 3.88 -0.15
CA ASN A 97 19.63 3.30 -0.83
C ASN A 97 19.28 1.90 -1.38
N ASP A 98 20.02 1.44 -2.38
CA ASP A 98 19.90 0.09 -2.96
C ASP A 98 18.48 -0.24 -3.44
N TRP A 99 17.88 0.72 -4.15
CA TRP A 99 16.58 0.53 -4.80
C TRP A 99 16.71 -0.45 -5.97
N ASP A 100 16.11 -1.63 -5.83
CA ASP A 100 16.18 -2.74 -6.79
C ASP A 100 14.86 -2.94 -7.57
N TYR A 101 13.83 -2.15 -7.27
CA TYR A 101 12.52 -2.32 -7.88
C TYR A 101 12.44 -1.69 -9.28
N CYS A 102 12.16 -2.53 -10.27
CA CYS A 102 12.08 -2.17 -11.69
C CYS A 102 13.35 -1.47 -12.21
N THR A 103 14.51 -1.83 -11.66
CA THR A 103 15.81 -1.37 -12.13
C THR A 103 16.46 -2.41 -13.02
N TYR A 104 17.13 -1.98 -14.08
CA TYR A 104 17.87 -2.89 -14.95
C TYR A 104 18.86 -3.76 -14.14
N PRO A 105 18.94 -5.09 -14.39
CA PRO A 105 18.24 -5.85 -15.43
C PRO A 105 16.87 -6.40 -15.04
N ASP A 106 16.44 -6.22 -13.79
CA ASP A 106 15.15 -6.73 -13.29
C ASP A 106 14.00 -5.73 -13.45
N ARG A 107 13.16 -5.96 -14.46
CA ARG A 107 11.94 -5.19 -14.68
C ARG A 107 10.67 -5.83 -14.10
N ARG A 108 10.80 -6.85 -13.24
CA ARG A 108 9.64 -7.51 -12.64
C ARG A 108 8.88 -6.55 -11.74
N PHE A 109 7.56 -6.59 -11.81
CA PHE A 109 6.71 -5.92 -10.84
C PHE A 109 6.76 -6.63 -9.49
N TYR A 110 6.45 -5.92 -8.40
CA TYR A 110 6.58 -6.47 -7.05
C TYR A 110 5.62 -7.65 -6.87
N LYS A 111 4.43 -7.58 -7.47
CA LYS A 111 3.51 -8.72 -7.55
C LYS A 111 4.08 -9.93 -8.28
N CYS A 112 4.95 -9.77 -9.27
CA CYS A 112 5.62 -10.90 -9.92
C CYS A 112 6.71 -11.51 -9.04
N VAL A 113 7.38 -10.70 -8.22
CA VAL A 113 8.35 -11.19 -7.23
C VAL A 113 7.65 -12.01 -6.15
N VAL A 114 6.52 -11.51 -5.65
CA VAL A 114 5.75 -12.16 -4.57
C VAL A 114 4.94 -13.37 -5.06
N ASN A 115 4.25 -13.27 -6.20
CA ASN A 115 3.32 -14.31 -6.67
C ASN A 115 3.88 -15.18 -7.81
N GLY A 116 5.13 -14.96 -8.20
CA GLY A 116 5.72 -15.61 -9.38
C GLY A 116 5.31 -14.98 -10.72
N LEU A 117 5.95 -15.45 -11.79
CA LEU A 117 5.69 -14.99 -13.15
C LEU A 117 4.47 -15.70 -13.75
N LYS A 118 3.66 -14.94 -14.49
CA LYS A 118 2.51 -15.47 -15.25
C LYS A 118 2.96 -16.04 -16.60
N PRO A 119 2.22 -17.02 -17.14
CA PRO A 119 2.52 -17.59 -18.46
C PRO A 119 2.40 -16.54 -19.57
N ALA A 120 2.97 -16.86 -20.73
CA ALA A 120 2.84 -16.04 -21.92
C ALA A 120 1.36 -15.78 -22.25
N GLY A 121 1.03 -14.52 -22.55
CA GLY A 121 -0.35 -14.07 -22.77
C GLY A 121 -1.04 -13.52 -21.52
N GLU A 122 -0.64 -13.92 -20.32
CA GLU A 122 -1.19 -13.45 -19.03
C GLU A 122 -0.22 -12.58 -18.22
N VAL A 123 0.88 -12.15 -18.84
CA VAL A 123 1.87 -11.29 -18.20
C VAL A 123 1.24 -10.00 -17.69
N LEU A 124 1.63 -9.61 -16.47
CA LEU A 124 1.12 -8.39 -15.87
C LEU A 124 1.59 -7.18 -16.70
N LYS A 125 0.64 -6.35 -17.13
CA LYS A 125 0.93 -5.07 -17.81
C LYS A 125 1.27 -3.96 -16.82
N THR A 126 0.78 -4.08 -15.59
CA THR A 126 0.92 -3.12 -14.50
C THR A 126 1.08 -3.87 -13.18
N ASN A 127 1.76 -3.29 -12.19
CA ASN A 127 1.77 -3.86 -10.85
C ASN A 127 0.38 -3.78 -10.17
N ASP A 128 -0.38 -2.72 -10.44
CA ASP A 128 -1.78 -2.62 -10.02
C ASP A 128 -2.66 -3.62 -10.77
N GLN A 129 -3.44 -4.40 -10.03
CA GLN A 129 -4.35 -5.41 -10.56
C GLN A 129 -5.79 -5.23 -10.01
N PRO A 130 -6.83 -5.50 -10.81
CA PRO A 130 -6.76 -5.86 -12.23
C PRO A 130 -6.23 -4.70 -13.09
N THR A 131 -5.54 -5.03 -14.18
CA THR A 131 -5.02 -4.01 -15.10
C THR A 131 -6.17 -3.14 -15.61
N LYS A 132 -6.04 -1.82 -15.41
CA LYS A 132 -7.05 -0.85 -15.83
C LYS A 132 -7.19 -0.88 -17.35
N ILE A 133 -8.43 -0.97 -17.83
CA ILE A 133 -8.76 -0.87 -19.27
C ILE A 133 -8.69 0.61 -19.66
N ILE A 134 -7.92 0.90 -20.69
CA ILE A 134 -7.79 2.25 -21.23
C ILE A 134 -8.65 2.31 -22.50
N PRO A 135 -9.60 3.26 -22.60
CA PRO A 135 -10.38 3.44 -23.81
C PRO A 135 -9.50 3.73 -25.05
N PRO A 136 -9.98 3.45 -26.26
CA PRO A 136 -9.28 3.84 -27.49
C PRO A 136 -8.95 5.33 -27.49
N PHE A 137 -7.81 5.70 -28.07
CA PHE A 137 -7.32 7.08 -28.16
C PHE A 137 -7.10 7.78 -26.81
N CYS A 138 -7.05 7.02 -25.71
CA CYS A 138 -6.76 7.54 -24.38
C CYS A 138 -5.43 7.00 -23.83
N TYR A 139 -4.92 7.69 -22.83
CA TYR A 139 -3.70 7.36 -22.10
C TYR A 139 -3.98 7.23 -20.60
N ASP A 140 -3.24 6.36 -19.94
CA ASP A 140 -3.25 6.21 -18.49
C ASP A 140 -2.15 7.07 -17.89
N SER A 141 -2.52 8.22 -17.31
CA SER A 141 -1.58 9.18 -16.73
C SER A 141 -1.10 8.79 -15.33
N GLY A 142 -1.54 7.64 -14.79
CA GLY A 142 -1.32 7.23 -13.40
C GLY A 142 -2.22 7.93 -12.38
N THR A 143 -2.80 9.08 -12.73
CA THR A 143 -3.78 9.82 -11.92
C THR A 143 -5.21 9.69 -12.45
N GLY A 144 -5.36 9.46 -13.75
CA GLY A 144 -6.63 9.30 -14.44
C GLY A 144 -6.45 8.86 -15.89
N ILE A 145 -7.53 8.95 -16.66
CA ILE A 145 -7.53 8.69 -18.09
C ILE A 145 -7.45 10.02 -18.83
N PHE A 146 -6.36 10.23 -19.56
CA PHE A 146 -6.16 11.37 -20.44
C PHE A 146 -6.77 11.07 -21.80
N ASP A 147 -7.71 11.92 -22.23
CA ASP A 147 -8.36 11.84 -23.54
C ASP A 147 -7.77 12.90 -24.48
N LEU A 148 -7.37 12.45 -25.69
CA LEU A 148 -6.81 13.30 -26.74
C LEU A 148 -7.80 14.35 -27.25
N ASN A 149 -9.09 14.02 -27.29
CA ASN A 149 -10.11 14.88 -27.88
C ASN A 149 -10.46 16.05 -26.96
N SER A 150 -10.69 15.74 -25.68
CA SER A 150 -11.02 16.75 -24.67
C SER A 150 -9.80 17.42 -24.04
N ASN A 151 -8.58 16.87 -24.26
CA ASN A 151 -7.34 17.30 -23.61
C ASN A 151 -7.49 17.42 -22.07
N CYS A 152 -8.23 16.48 -21.48
CA CYS A 152 -8.54 16.45 -20.05
C CYS A 152 -8.16 15.11 -19.44
N VAL A 153 -7.73 15.13 -18.17
CA VAL A 153 -7.56 13.92 -17.36
C VAL A 153 -8.83 13.71 -16.56
N THR A 154 -9.51 12.61 -16.81
CA THR A 154 -10.75 12.20 -16.13
C THR A 154 -10.48 11.11 -15.09
N SER A 155 -11.36 10.99 -14.11
CA SER A 155 -11.23 9.94 -13.08
C SER A 155 -11.43 8.54 -13.67
N TYR A 156 -10.63 7.57 -13.22
CA TYR A 156 -10.77 6.16 -13.62
C TYR A 156 -12.17 5.58 -13.38
N HIS A 157 -12.88 6.04 -12.35
CA HIS A 157 -14.20 5.52 -11.98
C HIS A 157 -15.35 6.35 -12.55
N ASN A 158 -15.09 7.59 -12.95
CA ASN A 158 -16.12 8.50 -13.43
C ASN A 158 -15.55 9.39 -14.54
N CYS A 159 -15.86 9.04 -15.78
CA CYS A 159 -15.43 9.76 -16.97
C CYS A 159 -15.96 11.20 -17.05
N LYS A 160 -17.04 11.53 -16.32
CA LYS A 160 -17.57 12.90 -16.25
C LYS A 160 -16.81 13.78 -15.25
N LYS A 161 -16.05 13.17 -14.36
CA LYS A 161 -15.26 13.90 -13.35
C LYS A 161 -13.89 14.24 -13.93
N VAL A 162 -13.75 15.46 -14.42
CA VAL A 162 -12.46 16.03 -14.80
C VAL A 162 -11.63 16.25 -13.53
N LEU A 163 -10.45 15.66 -13.48
CA LEU A 163 -9.49 15.83 -12.39
C LEU A 163 -8.54 16.98 -12.67
N LYS A 164 -8.09 17.11 -13.93
CA LYS A 164 -7.10 18.10 -14.33
C LYS A 164 -7.18 18.38 -15.83
N ILE A 165 -6.86 19.61 -16.21
CA ILE A 165 -6.57 20.00 -17.60
C ILE A 165 -5.05 20.17 -17.70
N PRO A 166 -4.33 19.28 -18.39
CA PRO A 166 -2.87 19.35 -18.50
C PRO A 166 -2.40 20.54 -19.35
N THR A 167 -1.19 21.01 -19.07
CA THR A 167 -0.51 21.98 -19.94
C THR A 167 -0.03 21.31 -21.22
N ALA A 168 0.31 22.08 -22.25
CA ALA A 168 0.83 21.52 -23.51
C ALA A 168 2.07 20.63 -23.30
N ILE A 169 2.96 21.01 -22.38
CA ILE A 169 4.15 20.24 -22.00
C ILE A 169 3.75 18.92 -21.36
N GLU A 170 2.81 18.94 -20.41
CA GLU A 170 2.35 17.75 -19.73
C GLU A 170 1.59 16.82 -20.69
N SER A 171 0.72 17.34 -21.56
CA SER A 171 0.04 16.55 -22.59
C SER A 171 1.05 15.89 -23.54
N ALA A 172 2.11 16.58 -23.95
CA ALA A 172 3.17 16.00 -24.78
C ALA A 172 3.93 14.90 -24.03
N TRP A 173 4.24 15.12 -22.75
CA TRP A 173 4.91 14.12 -21.91
C TRP A 173 4.04 12.87 -21.75
N ILE A 174 2.73 13.02 -21.49
CA ILE A 174 1.78 11.91 -21.39
C ILE A 174 1.78 11.10 -22.69
N LYS A 175 1.69 11.75 -23.85
CA LYS A 175 1.67 11.07 -25.16
C LYS A 175 2.92 10.23 -25.41
N ASN A 176 4.07 10.68 -24.92
CA ASN A 176 5.36 10.03 -25.17
C ASN A 176 5.70 8.92 -24.16
N ASN A 177 5.17 8.99 -22.93
CA ASN A 177 5.63 8.13 -21.83
C ASN A 177 4.54 7.23 -21.23
N CYS A 178 3.27 7.62 -21.34
CA CYS A 178 2.19 6.90 -20.68
C CYS A 178 1.68 5.72 -21.52
N ARG A 179 1.18 4.70 -20.81
CA ARG A 179 0.50 3.55 -21.42
C ARG A 179 -0.75 4.06 -22.15
N LYS A 180 -0.99 3.52 -23.35
CA LYS A 180 -2.09 3.91 -24.22
C LYS A 180 -3.07 2.77 -24.44
N GLY A 181 -4.30 3.11 -24.85
CA GLY A 181 -5.38 2.14 -25.09
C GLY A 181 -5.25 1.28 -26.34
N TRP A 182 -4.13 1.37 -27.06
CA TRP A 182 -3.86 0.56 -28.25
C TRP A 182 -2.42 0.04 -28.23
N SER A 183 -2.16 -0.94 -29.07
CA SER A 183 -0.81 -1.47 -29.32
C SER A 183 -0.37 -1.05 -30.72
N GLU A 184 0.92 -0.78 -30.88
CA GLU A 184 1.53 -0.54 -32.18
C GLU A 184 2.86 -1.29 -32.26
N PRO A 185 3.26 -1.77 -33.45
CA PRO A 185 4.58 -2.35 -33.65
C PRO A 185 5.66 -1.30 -33.41
N THR A 186 6.60 -1.56 -32.50
CA THR A 186 7.70 -0.62 -32.19
C THR A 186 8.92 -0.80 -33.08
N GLY A 187 8.91 -1.78 -33.97
CA GLY A 187 10.07 -2.18 -34.78
C GLY A 187 11.20 -2.81 -33.97
N HIS A 188 12.27 -3.18 -34.67
CA HIS A 188 13.53 -3.62 -34.08
C HIS A 188 14.27 -2.43 -33.43
N ARG A 189 14.86 -2.63 -32.25
CA ARG A 189 15.63 -1.61 -31.52
C ARG A 189 16.96 -2.23 -31.08
N GLU A 190 18.01 -1.99 -31.87
CA GLU A 190 19.34 -2.59 -31.68
C GLU A 190 19.90 -2.39 -30.28
N TRP A 191 19.82 -1.15 -29.77
CA TRP A 191 20.31 -0.82 -28.42
C TRP A 191 19.60 -1.62 -27.32
N LEU A 192 18.33 -2.01 -27.47
CA LEU A 192 17.69 -2.88 -26.48
C LEU A 192 18.27 -4.29 -26.51
N HIS A 193 18.85 -4.76 -27.62
CA HIS A 193 19.39 -6.12 -27.67
C HIS A 193 20.75 -6.21 -26.96
N GLU A 194 21.65 -5.27 -27.25
CA GLU A 194 23.02 -5.25 -26.71
C GLU A 194 23.05 -5.12 -25.19
N TYR A 195 22.21 -4.22 -24.65
CA TYR A 195 22.09 -4.07 -23.20
C TYR A 195 21.76 -5.42 -22.56
N TRP A 196 20.70 -6.10 -23.01
CA TRP A 196 20.25 -7.37 -22.41
C TRP A 196 21.32 -8.47 -22.43
N GLN A 197 22.15 -8.55 -23.47
CA GLN A 197 23.23 -9.55 -23.51
C GLN A 197 24.33 -9.28 -22.47
N SER A 198 24.55 -8.02 -22.11
CA SER A 198 25.57 -7.61 -21.13
C SER A 198 25.15 -7.74 -19.66
N ALA A 199 23.87 -8.05 -19.38
CA ALA A 199 23.40 -8.18 -18.00
C ALA A 199 23.89 -9.47 -17.34
N ASP A 200 24.41 -9.33 -16.12
CA ASP A 200 24.68 -10.46 -15.24
C ASP A 200 23.39 -10.91 -14.52
N PHE A 201 22.70 -11.88 -15.11
CA PHE A 201 21.47 -12.43 -14.56
C PHE A 201 21.69 -13.38 -13.36
N ALA A 202 22.93 -13.75 -13.03
CA ALA A 202 23.22 -14.68 -11.95
C ALA A 202 22.97 -14.07 -10.55
N THR A 203 23.00 -12.75 -10.45
CA THR A 203 22.77 -11.99 -9.20
C THR A 203 21.30 -11.68 -8.92
N LEU A 204 20.39 -11.99 -9.85
CA LEU A 204 18.96 -11.76 -9.64
C LEU A 204 18.42 -12.65 -8.54
N SER A 205 17.64 -12.06 -7.63
CA SER A 205 16.90 -12.79 -6.62
C SER A 205 16.00 -13.81 -7.31
N ARG A 206 16.37 -15.09 -7.15
CA ARG A 206 15.54 -16.21 -7.59
C ARG A 206 14.20 -16.07 -6.88
N VAL A 207 13.11 -16.27 -7.61
CA VAL A 207 11.78 -16.37 -7.01
C VAL A 207 11.91 -17.41 -5.90
N SER A 208 11.62 -17.02 -4.66
CA SER A 208 11.65 -17.98 -3.56
C SER A 208 10.73 -19.14 -3.93
N GLN A 209 11.31 -20.33 -4.05
CA GLN A 209 10.55 -21.57 -4.11
C GLN A 209 10.18 -22.02 -2.69
N ASP A 210 9.89 -21.08 -1.78
CA ASP A 210 9.22 -21.40 -0.54
C ASP A 210 7.83 -21.92 -0.88
N ASN A 211 7.79 -23.25 -1.00
CA ASN A 211 6.64 -24.11 -1.18
C ASN A 211 5.62 -24.03 -0.02
N ASP A 212 5.64 -22.97 0.79
CA ASP A 212 4.67 -22.71 1.85
C ASP A 212 3.38 -22.04 1.30
N ALA A 213 3.34 -21.74 0.00
CA ALA A 213 2.12 -21.40 -0.74
C ALA A 213 1.37 -22.63 -1.28
N GLY A 214 1.82 -23.85 -0.95
CA GLY A 214 1.06 -25.07 -1.14
C GLY A 214 0.17 -25.33 0.07
N ILE A 215 -1.12 -25.55 -0.15
CA ILE A 215 -2.05 -26.14 0.83
C ILE A 215 -2.71 -25.13 1.81
N TRP A 216 -3.48 -24.17 1.29
CA TRP A 216 -4.55 -23.54 2.09
C TRP A 216 -5.92 -24.20 1.90
N TRP A 217 -6.15 -24.89 0.77
CA TRP A 217 -7.43 -25.53 0.45
C TRP A 217 -7.64 -26.89 1.14
N GLN A 218 -6.58 -27.61 1.59
CA GLN A 218 -6.77 -28.82 2.40
C GLN A 218 -7.18 -28.51 3.85
N ARG A 219 -6.97 -27.27 4.34
CA ARG A 219 -7.43 -26.82 5.67
C ARG A 219 -8.95 -26.56 5.74
N LEU A 220 -9.63 -26.55 4.60
CA LEU A 220 -11.09 -26.31 4.50
C LEU A 220 -11.90 -27.60 4.28
N THR A 221 -11.27 -28.77 4.26
CA THR A 221 -11.93 -30.06 4.02
C THR A 221 -12.32 -30.85 5.28
N GLU A 222 -12.23 -30.27 6.48
CA GLU A 222 -12.69 -30.89 7.74
C GLU A 222 -14.05 -30.40 8.26
N PHE A 223 -14.85 -29.73 7.42
CA PHE A 223 -16.27 -29.51 7.70
C PHE A 223 -17.14 -30.24 6.68
N ALA A 224 -17.35 -31.54 6.94
CA ALA A 224 -18.56 -32.32 6.69
C ALA A 224 -18.23 -33.82 6.53
N ARG A 225 -18.16 -34.53 7.65
CA ARG A 225 -18.60 -35.92 7.70
C ARG A 225 -19.61 -36.05 8.82
N TYR A 226 -20.88 -35.80 8.51
CA TYR A 226 -21.93 -36.60 9.14
C TYR A 226 -21.66 -38.04 8.70
N SER A 227 -21.31 -38.92 9.64
CA SER A 227 -21.22 -40.34 9.36
C SER A 227 -22.62 -40.92 9.17
N SER A 228 -22.77 -41.88 8.26
CA SER A 228 -24.03 -42.62 8.01
C SER A 228 -24.43 -43.57 9.15
N THR A 229 -24.03 -43.30 10.40
CA THR A 229 -24.35 -44.14 11.56
C THR A 229 -25.47 -43.59 12.44
N ASP A 230 -25.96 -42.37 12.20
CA ASP A 230 -27.07 -41.77 12.98
C ASP A 230 -28.47 -42.00 12.38
N VAL A 231 -28.62 -42.92 11.42
CA VAL A 231 -29.94 -43.25 10.80
C VAL A 231 -30.46 -44.65 11.16
N MET A 232 -29.88 -45.35 12.14
CA MET A 232 -30.32 -46.72 12.50
C MET A 232 -30.65 -46.95 13.98
N ASN A 233 -31.07 -45.93 14.74
CA ASN A 233 -31.70 -46.17 16.04
C ASN A 233 -32.79 -45.15 16.36
N LYS A 234 -33.97 -45.34 15.75
CA LYS A 234 -35.27 -44.96 16.30
C LYS A 234 -36.32 -45.97 15.81
N ASN A 235 -36.52 -47.01 16.62
CA ASN A 235 -37.82 -47.63 16.89
C ASN A 235 -37.87 -47.84 18.40
#